data_AF-A0A2B8BNE4-F1
#
_entry.id   AF-A0A2B8BNE4-F1
#
_cell.length_a   1.000
_cell.length_b   1.000
_cell.length_c   1.000
_cell.angle_alpha   90.00
_cell.angle_beta   90.00
_cell.angle_gamma   90.00
#
_symmetry.space_group_name_H-M   'P 1'
#
loop_
_entity.id
_entity.type
_entity.pdbx_description
1 polymer ?
#
loop_
_entity_poly.entity_id
_entity_poly.type
_entity_poly.pdbx_seq_one_letter_code
_entity_poly.pdbx_strand_id
1 'polypeptide(L)'
;MSIVTAAILLAGCQQATRSGSQWLSYTGPDTNRGGVAYCRSGLTGLTYTMNGAACSPGDVSLSAAEMSTKTEFPTMTLTQSAIPPKQRDAACKDHVESGSRRYTSVPELLRLLAAQKSQKDEFETTRAYQARVDGQASAIKASLRSKTGTESVIVSVPLKPDGAKYNADRQVLTVGADPSPVQTSRASNGGVYHTVLITDVIERDLDTYIGENAYGAKRKVTKLSQRNGGIVVGRANSILDANTWPSKGWSRSFNMPADEARATKANLRLLVIGSLNAPFLLTGYDGANPTISNPIDITTVTHAVNIVPECIVLYDARARKVLHTF
;
A
#
# COMPACT_ATOMS: atom_id res chain seq x y z
N MET A 1 -37.75 46.91 -28.91
CA MET A 1 -37.24 45.91 -29.88
C MET A 1 -35.98 46.49 -30.53
N SER A 2 -34.81 46.11 -30.00
CA SER A 2 -33.51 46.36 -30.63
C SER A 2 -32.60 45.20 -30.23
N ILE A 3 -32.08 44.51 -31.23
CA ILE A 3 -31.14 43.39 -31.12
C ILE A 3 -29.74 44.00 -31.10
N VAL A 4 -28.96 43.71 -30.05
CA VAL A 4 -27.52 44.02 -30.01
C VAL A 4 -26.77 42.70 -30.01
N THR A 5 -26.09 42.46 -31.13
CA THR A 5 -25.15 41.36 -31.34
C THR A 5 -23.79 41.76 -30.79
N ALA A 6 -23.25 41.03 -29.81
CA ALA A 6 -21.88 41.19 -29.35
C ALA A 6 -21.11 39.88 -29.56
N ALA A 7 -20.19 39.90 -30.53
CA ALA A 7 -19.15 38.90 -30.70
C ALA A 7 -17.97 39.27 -29.80
N ILE A 8 -17.50 38.34 -28.97
CA ILE A 8 -16.24 38.49 -28.22
C ILE A 8 -15.36 37.27 -28.53
N LEU A 9 -14.16 37.57 -29.01
CA LEU A 9 -13.09 36.64 -29.38
C LEU A 9 -12.67 35.74 -28.20
N LEU A 10 -12.58 34.44 -28.46
CA LEU A 10 -11.89 33.46 -27.63
C LEU A 10 -10.38 33.52 -27.93
N ALA A 11 -9.61 34.17 -27.05
CA ALA A 11 -8.16 34.03 -27.01
C ALA A 11 -7.79 32.85 -26.10
N GLY A 12 -7.17 31.82 -26.68
CA GLY A 12 -6.75 30.61 -25.99
C GLY A 12 -5.59 30.86 -25.03
N CYS A 13 -5.81 30.55 -23.75
CA CYS A 13 -4.72 30.33 -22.81
C CYS A 13 -4.32 28.86 -22.85
N GLN A 14 -3.11 28.59 -23.35
CA GLN A 14 -2.44 27.29 -23.29
C GLN A 14 -2.28 26.88 -21.82
N GLN A 15 -2.95 25.81 -21.41
CA GLN A 15 -2.65 25.14 -20.15
C GLN A 15 -1.41 24.28 -20.35
N ALA A 16 -0.31 24.66 -19.72
CA ALA A 16 0.86 23.81 -19.58
C ALA A 16 0.49 22.59 -18.70
N THR A 17 0.27 21.45 -19.34
CA THR A 17 0.09 20.17 -18.66
C THR A 17 1.39 19.77 -17.98
N ARG A 18 1.37 19.74 -16.64
CA ARG A 18 2.47 19.32 -15.77
C ARG A 18 2.72 17.82 -15.98
N SER A 19 3.74 17.49 -16.76
CA SER A 19 4.31 16.14 -16.88
C SER A 19 5.23 15.89 -15.68
N GLY A 20 4.92 14.84 -14.90
CA GLY A 20 5.67 14.47 -13.71
C GLY A 20 5.39 13.03 -13.30
N SER A 21 5.60 12.10 -14.23
CA SER A 21 5.59 10.66 -13.97
C SER A 21 7.02 10.18 -13.73
N GLN A 22 7.31 9.57 -12.58
CA GLN A 22 8.45 8.66 -12.44
C GLN A 22 8.05 7.43 -11.63
N TRP A 23 7.89 6.32 -12.34
CA TRP A 23 8.06 4.96 -11.83
C TRP A 23 9.00 4.24 -12.80
N LEU A 24 10.20 3.91 -12.35
CA LEU A 24 11.09 2.97 -13.06
C LEU A 24 10.85 1.58 -12.46
N SER A 25 10.23 0.71 -13.25
CA SER A 25 10.37 -0.73 -13.05
C SER A 25 11.69 -1.14 -13.69
N TYR A 26 12.67 -1.57 -12.90
CA TYR A 26 13.92 -2.12 -13.42
C TYR A 26 14.15 -3.52 -12.83
N THR A 27 14.17 -4.52 -13.70
CA THR A 27 14.61 -5.89 -13.41
C THR A 27 15.79 -6.19 -14.33
N GLY A 28 17.00 -6.06 -13.78
CA GLY A 28 18.27 -6.37 -14.45
C GLY A 28 19.44 -5.71 -13.71
N PRO A 29 20.71 -6.08 -13.95
CA PRO A 29 21.85 -5.38 -13.38
C PRO A 29 22.61 -4.62 -14.49
N ASP A 30 22.45 -3.30 -14.57
CA ASP A 30 23.33 -2.44 -15.37
C ASP A 30 23.96 -1.35 -14.52
N THR A 31 25.28 -1.35 -14.57
CA THR A 31 26.22 -0.51 -13.85
C THR A 31 26.47 0.81 -14.57
N ASN A 32 25.45 1.65 -14.77
CA ASN A 32 25.66 3.01 -15.29
C ASN A 32 25.05 4.10 -14.40
N ARG A 33 25.96 4.94 -13.88
CA ARG A 33 25.73 6.01 -12.90
C ARG A 33 24.93 7.17 -13.51
N GLY A 34 23.69 7.34 -13.07
CA GLY A 34 23.08 8.67 -12.94
C GLY A 34 23.36 9.20 -11.54
N GLY A 35 23.97 10.39 -11.41
CA GLY A 35 24.20 11.02 -10.11
C GLY A 35 22.88 11.30 -9.37
N VAL A 36 22.88 11.15 -8.04
CA VAL A 36 21.77 11.58 -7.18
C VAL A 36 21.90 13.09 -6.95
N ALA A 37 20.85 13.85 -7.25
CA ALA A 37 20.75 15.25 -6.85
C ALA A 37 19.90 15.38 -5.59
N TYR A 38 20.36 16.20 -4.65
CA TYR A 38 19.62 16.58 -3.45
C TYR A 38 19.07 17.98 -3.65
N CYS A 39 17.76 18.15 -3.47
CA CYS A 39 17.08 19.40 -3.75
C CYS A 39 16.29 19.86 -2.53
N ARG A 40 16.22 21.17 -2.29
CA ARG A 40 15.32 21.79 -1.32
C ARG A 40 14.26 22.58 -2.06
N SER A 41 12.99 22.26 -1.80
CA SER A 41 11.88 22.94 -2.44
C SER A 41 11.85 24.43 -2.06
N GLY A 42 11.83 25.33 -3.04
CA GLY A 42 11.70 26.77 -2.79
C GLY A 42 10.32 27.16 -2.25
N LEU A 43 9.30 26.34 -2.52
CA LEU A 43 7.92 26.58 -2.08
C LEU A 43 7.64 26.05 -0.67
N THR A 44 8.21 24.90 -0.30
CA THR A 44 7.85 24.19 0.94
C THR A 44 9.00 24.07 1.93
N GLY A 45 10.24 24.35 1.51
CA GLY A 45 11.45 24.15 2.32
C GLY A 45 11.82 22.68 2.53
N LEU A 46 11.05 21.73 2.01
CA LEU A 46 11.30 20.30 2.17
C LEU A 46 12.48 19.84 1.31
N THR A 47 13.31 18.96 1.86
CA THR A 47 14.44 18.33 1.17
C THR A 47 14.01 17.00 0.54
N TYR A 48 14.41 16.75 -0.70
CA TYR A 48 14.10 15.51 -1.43
C TYR A 48 15.25 15.11 -2.37
N THR A 49 15.24 13.86 -2.82
CA THR A 49 16.25 13.28 -3.73
C THR A 49 15.66 12.99 -5.11
N MET A 50 16.45 13.21 -6.15
CA MET A 50 16.11 12.82 -7.52
C MET A 50 17.27 12.05 -8.16
N ASN A 51 16.95 10.99 -8.89
CA ASN A 51 17.93 10.23 -9.67
C ASN A 51 18.02 10.81 -11.09
N GLY A 52 19.23 11.21 -11.50
CA GLY A 52 19.54 11.51 -12.91
C GLY A 52 19.03 12.85 -13.46
N ALA A 53 18.62 13.80 -12.62
CA ALA A 53 18.14 15.12 -13.05
C ALA A 53 18.66 16.26 -12.16
N ALA A 54 18.75 17.48 -12.73
CA ALA A 54 18.93 18.73 -11.97
C ALA A 54 17.62 19.09 -11.24
N CYS A 55 17.70 19.87 -10.15
CA CYS A 55 16.53 20.31 -9.38
C CYS A 55 15.51 21.05 -10.26
N SER A 56 14.23 20.92 -9.91
CA SER A 56 13.16 21.62 -10.61
C SER A 56 13.37 23.14 -10.55
N PRO A 57 12.91 23.91 -11.56
CA PRO A 57 12.98 25.37 -11.51
C PRO A 57 12.30 25.93 -10.26
N GLY A 58 13.05 26.71 -9.47
CA GLY A 58 12.61 27.26 -8.18
C GLY A 58 13.12 26.50 -6.95
N ASP A 59 13.76 25.34 -7.13
CA ASP A 59 14.33 24.55 -6.04
C ASP A 59 15.86 24.70 -5.98
N VAL A 60 16.42 24.59 -4.79
CA VAL A 60 17.85 24.81 -4.53
C VAL A 60 18.58 23.47 -4.49
N SER A 61 19.63 23.31 -5.30
CA SER A 61 20.51 22.15 -5.22
C SER A 61 21.33 22.20 -3.93
N LEU A 62 21.31 21.11 -3.17
CA LEU A 62 22.10 20.93 -1.97
C LEU A 62 23.32 20.06 -2.27
N SER A 63 24.45 20.42 -1.68
CA SER A 63 25.64 19.58 -1.65
C SER A 63 25.47 18.43 -0.65
N ALA A 64 26.19 17.33 -0.88
CA ALA A 64 26.20 16.19 0.05
C ALA A 64 26.66 16.59 1.47
N ALA A 65 27.48 17.64 1.60
CA ALA A 65 27.94 18.16 2.88
C ALA A 65 26.82 18.88 3.67
N GLU A 66 25.88 19.53 2.98
CA GLU A 66 24.76 20.25 3.61
C GLU A 66 23.68 19.31 4.18
N MET A 67 23.64 18.05 3.75
CA MET A 67 22.77 17.02 4.36
C MET A 67 23.36 16.38 5.62
N SER A 68 24.69 16.36 5.75
CA SER A 68 25.37 15.69 6.86
C SER A 68 25.34 16.48 8.17
N THR A 69 25.18 17.81 8.11
CA THR A 69 25.43 18.71 9.25
C THR A 69 24.19 19.17 10.02
N LYS A 70 22.98 18.69 9.72
CA LYS A 70 21.74 19.22 10.33
C LYS A 70 20.79 18.20 10.97
N THR A 71 21.25 16.98 11.21
CA THR A 71 20.35 15.91 11.64
C THR A 71 20.80 15.26 12.94
N GLU A 72 20.74 16.00 14.05
CA GLU A 72 20.64 15.38 15.38
C GLU A 72 19.17 15.01 15.63
N PHE A 73 18.79 13.78 15.26
CA PHE A 73 17.56 13.20 15.79
C PHE A 73 17.84 12.65 17.19
N PRO A 74 17.04 12.99 18.22
CA PRO A 74 17.12 12.29 19.48
C PRO A 74 16.74 10.82 19.25
N THR A 75 17.73 9.93 19.40
CA THR A 75 17.51 8.48 19.42
C THR A 75 16.71 8.13 20.67
N MET A 76 15.39 8.02 20.55
CA MET A 76 14.57 7.36 21.57
C MET A 76 14.74 5.86 21.44
N THR A 77 15.53 5.27 22.33
CA THR A 77 15.61 3.82 22.51
C THR A 77 14.33 3.34 23.20
N LEU A 78 13.32 2.96 22.42
CA LEU A 78 12.17 2.21 22.93
C LEU A 78 12.63 0.79 23.27
N THR A 79 12.72 0.49 24.56
CA THR A 79 12.93 -0.87 25.07
C THR A 79 11.66 -1.69 24.81
N GLN A 80 11.54 -2.29 23.62
CA GLN A 80 10.55 -3.32 23.39
C GLN A 80 10.97 -4.56 24.18
N SER A 81 10.17 -4.92 25.19
CA SER A 81 10.32 -6.19 25.89
C SER A 81 10.15 -7.33 24.87
N ALA A 82 11.24 -8.02 24.56
CA ALA A 82 11.27 -9.08 23.56
C ALA A 82 10.54 -10.32 24.11
N ILE A 83 9.28 -10.51 23.71
CA ILE A 83 8.56 -11.77 23.90
C ILE A 83 9.23 -12.83 23.00
N PRO A 84 9.59 -14.01 23.51
CA PRO A 84 10.24 -15.05 22.73
C PRO A 84 9.33 -15.58 21.59
N PRO A 85 9.88 -15.94 20.41
CA PRO A 85 9.12 -16.28 19.21
C PRO A 85 8.03 -17.36 19.40
N LYS A 86 8.33 -18.44 20.14
CA LYS A 86 7.38 -19.55 20.36
C LYS A 86 6.12 -19.16 21.17
N GLN A 87 6.21 -18.13 22.02
CA GLN A 87 5.04 -17.62 22.75
C GLN A 87 4.12 -16.79 21.85
N ARG A 88 4.64 -16.22 20.75
CA ARG A 88 3.83 -15.47 19.78
C ARG A 88 2.97 -16.39 18.91
N ASP A 89 3.48 -17.55 18.51
CA ASP A 89 2.75 -18.49 17.63
C ASP A 89 1.48 -19.06 18.29
N ALA A 90 1.60 -19.48 19.56
CA ALA A 90 0.48 -19.99 20.34
C ALA A 90 -0.58 -18.90 20.58
N ALA A 91 -0.15 -17.70 20.97
CA ALA A 91 -1.05 -16.56 21.17
C ALA A 91 -1.82 -16.19 19.90
N CYS A 92 -1.18 -16.31 18.73
CA CYS A 92 -1.81 -15.97 17.45
C CYS A 92 -2.81 -17.00 16.96
N LYS A 93 -2.51 -18.28 17.16
CA LYS A 93 -3.49 -19.34 16.90
C LYS A 93 -4.71 -19.19 17.81
N ASP A 94 -4.49 -18.96 19.10
CA ASP A 94 -5.56 -18.75 20.08
C ASP A 94 -6.40 -17.51 19.77
N HIS A 95 -5.77 -16.43 19.26
CA HIS A 95 -6.48 -15.23 18.82
C HIS A 95 -7.46 -15.47 17.66
N VAL A 96 -7.19 -16.45 16.80
CA VAL A 96 -8.01 -16.73 15.63
C VAL A 96 -9.02 -17.86 15.90
N GLU A 97 -8.60 -18.91 16.60
CA GLU A 97 -9.41 -20.12 16.82
C GLU A 97 -10.37 -20.01 18.01
N SER A 98 -10.12 -19.12 18.98
CA SER A 98 -11.04 -18.92 20.12
C SER A 98 -12.42 -18.36 19.73
N GLY A 99 -12.66 -18.04 18.45
CA GLY A 99 -13.95 -17.61 17.90
C GLY A 99 -14.50 -16.30 18.47
N SER A 100 -13.81 -15.71 19.44
CA SER A 100 -14.26 -14.58 20.25
C SER A 100 -13.99 -13.24 19.57
N ARG A 101 -13.11 -13.22 18.54
CA ARG A 101 -12.70 -11.99 17.85
C ARG A 101 -13.28 -11.95 16.45
N ARG A 102 -14.05 -10.89 16.16
CA ARG A 102 -14.57 -10.61 14.82
C ARG A 102 -13.48 -9.92 13.99
N TYR A 103 -13.27 -10.39 12.76
CA TYR A 103 -12.40 -9.71 11.79
C TYR A 103 -13.08 -8.42 11.31
N THR A 104 -12.29 -7.39 11.01
CA THR A 104 -12.80 -6.16 10.39
C THR A 104 -12.37 -6.13 8.93
N SER A 105 -13.28 -5.78 8.02
CA SER A 105 -12.93 -5.62 6.60
C SER A 105 -12.11 -4.35 6.39
N VAL A 106 -11.21 -4.37 5.40
CA VAL A 106 -10.43 -3.16 5.04
C VAL A 106 -11.34 -2.00 4.66
N PRO A 107 -12.42 -2.16 3.86
CA PRO A 107 -13.32 -1.05 3.55
C PRO A 107 -13.94 -0.42 4.80
N GLU A 108 -14.30 -1.20 5.82
CA GLU A 108 -14.81 -0.66 7.08
C GLU A 108 -13.75 0.14 7.84
N LEU A 109 -12.52 -0.39 7.93
CA LEU A 109 -11.39 0.32 8.54
C LEU A 109 -11.10 1.62 7.80
N LEU A 110 -11.05 1.58 6.47
CA LEU A 110 -10.83 2.76 5.64
C LEU A 110 -11.92 3.81 5.89
N ARG A 111 -13.19 3.42 6.00
CA ARG A 111 -14.27 4.36 6.31
C ARG A 111 -14.11 5.01 7.69
N LEU A 112 -13.70 4.23 8.70
CA LEU A 112 -13.46 4.73 10.05
C LEU A 112 -12.26 5.70 10.10
N LEU A 113 -11.20 5.40 9.34
CA LEU A 113 -9.96 6.16 9.31
C LEU A 113 -10.02 7.38 8.39
N ALA A 114 -10.79 7.33 7.29
CA ALA A 114 -10.95 8.43 6.34
C ALA A 114 -11.63 9.66 6.98
N ALA A 115 -12.40 9.47 8.05
CA ALA A 115 -12.97 10.57 8.82
C ALA A 115 -11.91 11.37 9.61
N GLN A 116 -10.66 10.91 9.66
CA GLN A 116 -9.59 11.54 10.43
C GLN A 116 -8.70 12.42 9.55
N LYS A 117 -8.46 13.66 10.00
CA LYS A 117 -7.47 14.56 9.36
C LYS A 117 -6.06 14.01 9.62
N SER A 118 -5.46 13.30 8.67
CA SER A 118 -4.12 12.72 8.85
C SER A 118 -2.97 13.70 8.62
N GLN A 119 -3.23 14.81 7.92
CA GLN A 119 -2.22 15.83 7.65
C GLN A 119 -2.20 16.91 8.74
N LYS A 120 -0.99 17.39 9.02
CA LYS A 120 -0.76 18.56 9.86
C LYS A 120 -1.22 19.81 9.13
N ASP A 121 -1.96 20.67 9.82
CA ASP A 121 -2.37 21.96 9.27
C ASP A 121 -1.21 22.98 9.27
N GLU A 122 -1.24 23.96 8.37
CA GLU A 122 -0.19 24.98 8.29
C GLU A 122 -0.12 25.86 9.55
N PHE A 123 -1.25 26.02 10.25
CA PHE A 123 -1.35 26.79 11.49
C PHE A 123 -1.31 25.92 12.75
N GLU A 124 -1.14 24.61 12.61
CA GLU A 124 -1.09 23.68 13.74
C GLU A 124 0.36 23.52 14.23
N THR A 125 0.58 23.68 15.55
CA THR A 125 1.89 23.38 16.12
C THR A 125 2.16 21.87 16.06
N THR A 126 3.42 21.46 15.98
CA THR A 126 3.77 20.02 15.98
C THR A 126 3.25 19.30 17.22
N ARG A 127 3.25 19.95 18.39
CA ARG A 127 2.69 19.40 19.64
C ARG A 127 1.17 19.21 19.56
N ALA A 128 0.45 20.21 19.04
CA ALA A 128 -1.01 20.11 18.86
C ALA A 128 -1.38 19.01 17.86
N TYR A 129 -0.63 18.91 16.75
CA TYR A 129 -0.76 17.82 15.79
C TYR A 129 -0.58 16.45 16.44
N GLN A 130 0.50 16.27 17.20
CA GLN A 130 0.79 15.01 17.89
C GLN A 130 -0.36 14.63 18.84
N ALA A 131 -0.78 15.57 19.69
CA ALA A 131 -1.87 15.35 20.64
C ALA A 131 -3.20 14.98 19.94
N ARG A 132 -3.49 15.60 18.79
CA ARG A 132 -4.66 15.27 17.98
C ARG A 132 -4.58 13.85 17.40
N VAL A 133 -3.45 13.50 16.80
CA VAL A 133 -3.23 12.15 16.24
C VAL A 133 -3.30 11.09 17.33
N ASP A 134 -2.70 11.33 18.50
CA ASP A 134 -2.75 10.42 19.65
C ASP A 134 -4.16 10.27 20.23
N GLY A 135 -4.94 11.37 20.27
CA GLY A 135 -6.34 11.35 20.64
C GLY A 135 -7.20 10.53 19.67
N GLN A 136 -6.97 10.70 18.37
CA GLN A 136 -7.63 9.90 17.33
C GLN A 136 -7.25 8.42 17.44
N ALA A 137 -5.97 8.13 17.68
CA ALA A 137 -5.48 6.77 17.90
C ALA A 137 -6.22 6.07 19.04
N SER A 138 -6.33 6.78 20.17
CA SER A 138 -7.01 6.29 21.38
C SER A 138 -8.49 6.01 21.12
N ALA A 139 -9.18 6.91 20.41
CA ALA A 139 -10.58 6.72 20.03
C ALA A 139 -10.79 5.52 19.08
N ILE A 140 -9.91 5.35 18.09
CA ILE A 140 -9.95 4.21 17.16
C ILE A 140 -9.71 2.90 17.91
N LYS A 141 -8.69 2.85 18.78
CA LYS A 141 -8.39 1.67 19.60
C LYS A 141 -9.56 1.30 20.52
N ALA A 142 -10.22 2.28 21.14
CA ALA A 142 -11.41 2.06 21.94
C ALA A 142 -12.57 1.50 21.11
N SER A 143 -12.79 2.04 19.90
CA SER A 143 -13.80 1.53 18.96
C SER A 143 -13.51 0.10 18.53
N LEU A 144 -12.26 -0.22 18.19
CA LEU A 144 -11.82 -1.59 17.88
C LEU A 144 -12.06 -2.52 19.06
N ARG A 145 -11.60 -2.16 20.27
CA ARG A 145 -11.81 -2.96 21.47
C ARG A 145 -13.29 -3.22 21.75
N SER A 146 -14.15 -2.22 21.56
CA SER A 146 -15.61 -2.37 21.74
C SER A 146 -16.23 -3.36 20.74
N LYS A 147 -15.69 -3.46 19.52
CA LYS A 147 -16.22 -4.32 18.45
C LYS A 147 -15.61 -5.72 18.45
N THR A 148 -14.33 -5.85 18.77
CA THR A 148 -13.55 -7.08 18.57
C THR A 148 -13.02 -7.67 19.87
N GLY A 149 -13.16 -6.96 21.00
CA GLY A 149 -12.58 -7.35 22.28
C GLY A 149 -11.07 -7.12 22.39
N THR A 150 -10.43 -6.52 21.39
CA THR A 150 -8.98 -6.26 21.36
C THR A 150 -8.65 -4.93 20.68
N GLU A 151 -7.50 -4.34 21.02
CA GLU A 151 -6.97 -3.18 20.28
C GLU A 151 -6.30 -3.58 18.97
N SER A 152 -5.97 -4.86 18.79
CA SER A 152 -5.40 -5.38 17.55
C SER A 152 -6.47 -5.42 16.45
N VAL A 153 -6.07 -5.06 15.25
CA VAL A 153 -6.84 -5.23 14.04
C VAL A 153 -6.55 -6.62 13.47
N ILE A 154 -7.60 -7.33 13.06
CA ILE A 154 -7.46 -8.55 12.28
C ILE A 154 -8.01 -8.28 10.88
N VAL A 155 -7.12 -8.28 9.89
CA VAL A 155 -7.45 -8.04 8.49
C VAL A 155 -7.40 -9.34 7.71
N SER A 156 -8.49 -9.65 7.01
CA SER A 156 -8.55 -10.78 6.08
C SER A 156 -8.11 -10.33 4.68
N VAL A 157 -7.11 -11.01 4.12
CA VAL A 157 -6.62 -10.80 2.76
C VAL A 157 -6.93 -12.05 1.93
N PRO A 158 -7.70 -11.95 0.84
CA PRO A 158 -7.97 -13.09 -0.03
C PRO A 158 -6.70 -13.55 -0.73
N LEU A 159 -6.51 -14.88 -0.81
CA LEU A 159 -5.50 -15.44 -1.71
C LEU A 159 -6.01 -15.42 -3.14
N LYS A 160 -5.10 -15.23 -4.09
CA LYS A 160 -5.37 -15.38 -5.51
C LYS A 160 -5.68 -16.85 -5.83
N PRO A 161 -6.54 -17.12 -6.82
CA PRO A 161 -6.91 -18.49 -7.21
C PRO A 161 -5.72 -19.38 -7.64
N ASP A 162 -4.64 -18.78 -8.14
CA ASP A 162 -3.42 -19.43 -8.60
C ASP A 162 -2.36 -19.62 -7.50
N GLY A 163 -2.54 -18.99 -6.33
CA GLY A 163 -1.64 -19.10 -5.18
C GLY A 163 -1.68 -20.46 -4.47
N ALA A 164 -2.59 -21.36 -4.86
CA ALA A 164 -2.69 -22.73 -4.36
C ALA A 164 -2.89 -23.74 -5.50
N LYS A 165 -2.15 -24.85 -5.45
CA LYS A 165 -2.19 -25.94 -6.43
C LYS A 165 -2.46 -27.25 -5.72
N TYR A 166 -3.29 -28.10 -6.30
CA TYR A 166 -3.61 -29.41 -5.73
C TYR A 166 -3.07 -30.52 -6.64
N ASN A 167 -2.39 -31.51 -6.04
CA ASN A 167 -1.97 -32.74 -6.70
C ASN A 167 -2.90 -33.87 -6.25
N ALA A 168 -3.74 -34.37 -7.18
CA ALA A 168 -4.75 -35.38 -6.88
C ALA A 168 -4.14 -36.75 -6.55
N ASP A 169 -3.08 -37.16 -7.25
CA ASP A 169 -2.42 -38.45 -7.05
C ASP A 169 -1.78 -38.55 -5.67
N ARG A 170 -1.26 -37.42 -5.17
CA ARG A 170 -0.64 -37.33 -3.85
C ARG A 170 -1.60 -36.89 -2.75
N GLN A 171 -2.80 -36.43 -3.10
CA GLN A 171 -3.76 -35.80 -2.20
C GLN A 171 -3.16 -34.65 -1.38
N VAL A 172 -2.45 -33.75 -2.08
CA VAL A 172 -1.69 -32.65 -1.46
C VAL A 172 -2.14 -31.31 -2.04
N LEU A 173 -2.59 -30.42 -1.16
CA LEU A 173 -2.77 -28.99 -1.47
C LEU A 173 -1.47 -28.25 -1.12
N THR A 174 -0.85 -27.60 -2.10
CA THR A 174 0.33 -26.77 -1.92
C THR A 174 -0.03 -25.30 -2.08
N VAL A 175 0.29 -24.48 -1.07
CA VAL A 175 0.13 -23.03 -1.08
C VAL A 175 1.52 -22.40 -1.14
N GLY A 176 1.75 -21.53 -2.13
CA GLY A 176 3.07 -21.02 -2.46
C GLY A 176 3.16 -19.50 -2.55
N ALA A 177 4.37 -19.00 -2.32
CA ALA A 177 4.78 -17.60 -2.37
C ALA A 177 4.99 -17.02 -3.76
N ASP A 178 5.19 -17.86 -4.76
CA ASP A 178 5.66 -17.46 -6.08
C ASP A 178 4.74 -18.03 -7.19
N PRO A 179 3.96 -17.18 -7.87
CA PRO A 179 3.80 -15.74 -7.61
C PRO A 179 3.15 -15.46 -6.26
N SER A 180 3.32 -14.23 -5.71
CA SER A 180 2.74 -13.84 -4.41
C SER A 180 1.28 -14.27 -4.33
N PRO A 181 0.87 -15.03 -3.29
CA PRO A 181 -0.47 -15.55 -3.16
C PRO A 181 -1.46 -14.43 -2.89
N VAL A 182 -0.99 -13.22 -2.62
CA VAL A 182 -1.80 -12.01 -2.48
C VAL A 182 -1.36 -10.96 -3.51
N GLN A 183 -2.30 -10.09 -3.90
CA GLN A 183 -1.96 -8.96 -4.76
C GLN A 183 -1.18 -7.93 -3.94
N THR A 184 -0.05 -7.48 -4.48
CA THR A 184 0.82 -6.53 -3.80
C THR A 184 1.07 -5.29 -4.64
N SER A 185 1.18 -4.15 -3.99
CA SER A 185 1.72 -2.92 -4.58
C SER A 185 2.91 -2.41 -3.74
N ARG A 186 3.68 -1.46 -4.27
CA ARG A 186 4.76 -0.77 -3.56
C ARG A 186 4.40 0.70 -3.41
N ALA A 187 4.40 1.20 -2.19
CA ALA A 187 4.33 2.63 -1.92
C ALA A 187 5.73 3.14 -1.57
N SER A 188 6.13 4.29 -2.11
CA SER A 188 7.37 4.98 -1.74
C SER A 188 7.04 6.22 -0.91
N ASN A 189 7.72 6.40 0.21
CA ASN A 189 7.74 7.68 0.92
C ASN A 189 9.20 8.08 1.15
N GLY A 190 9.67 9.12 0.46
CA GLY A 190 11.05 9.60 0.60
C GLY A 190 12.12 8.55 0.31
N GLY A 191 11.86 7.60 -0.60
CA GLY A 191 12.78 6.51 -0.95
C GLY A 191 12.61 5.23 -0.12
N VAL A 192 11.71 5.22 0.88
CA VAL A 192 11.35 4.02 1.64
C VAL A 192 10.22 3.29 0.93
N TYR A 193 10.47 2.04 0.51
CA TYR A 193 9.46 1.18 -0.08
C TYR A 193 8.67 0.43 0.98
N HIS A 194 7.35 0.48 0.89
CA HIS A 194 6.41 -0.28 1.70
C HIS A 194 5.69 -1.31 0.85
N THR A 195 5.52 -2.53 1.38
CA THR A 195 4.65 -3.53 0.76
C THR A 195 3.21 -3.21 1.14
N VAL A 196 2.35 -3.14 0.14
CA VAL A 196 0.90 -2.99 0.32
C VAL A 196 0.24 -4.28 -0.11
N LEU A 197 -0.47 -4.95 0.80
CA LEU A 197 -1.32 -6.08 0.47
C LEU A 197 -2.69 -5.54 0.03
N ILE A 198 -3.03 -5.71 -1.24
CA ILE A 198 -4.33 -5.31 -1.77
C ILE A 198 -5.34 -6.35 -1.32
N THR A 199 -6.36 -5.89 -0.60
CA THR A 199 -7.43 -6.75 -0.09
C THR A 199 -8.65 -6.70 -0.99
N ASP A 200 -8.94 -5.53 -1.55
CA ASP A 200 -10.18 -5.26 -2.27
C ASP A 200 -9.97 -4.25 -3.40
N VAL A 201 -10.75 -4.42 -4.47
CA VAL A 201 -10.98 -3.38 -5.47
C VAL A 201 -12.27 -2.66 -5.06
N ILE A 202 -12.15 -1.42 -4.61
CA ILE A 202 -13.27 -0.61 -4.10
C ILE A 202 -14.11 -0.08 -5.27
N GLU A 203 -13.43 0.39 -6.31
CA GLU A 203 -14.04 1.07 -7.45
C GLU A 203 -13.22 0.76 -8.70
N ARG A 204 -13.89 0.53 -9.83
CA ARG A 204 -13.23 0.27 -11.10
C ARG A 204 -14.09 0.80 -12.23
N ASP A 205 -13.57 1.82 -12.90
CA ASP A 205 -14.21 2.45 -14.04
C ASP A 205 -13.40 2.18 -15.31
N LEU A 206 -14.13 1.84 -16.37
CA LEU A 206 -13.60 1.64 -17.72
C LEU A 206 -14.26 2.65 -18.64
N ASP A 207 -13.43 3.46 -19.29
CA ASP A 207 -13.87 4.46 -20.26
C ASP A 207 -12.95 4.42 -21.49
N THR A 208 -13.28 5.17 -22.54
CA THR A 208 -12.46 5.26 -23.74
C THR A 208 -12.42 6.68 -24.29
N TYR A 209 -11.29 7.10 -24.83
CA TYR A 209 -11.13 8.40 -25.50
C TYR A 209 -10.21 8.27 -26.72
N ILE A 210 -10.20 9.28 -27.60
CA ILE A 210 -9.23 9.35 -28.70
C ILE A 210 -8.02 10.13 -28.22
N GLY A 211 -6.89 9.45 -28.05
CA GLY A 211 -5.60 10.06 -27.78
C GLY A 211 -4.91 10.45 -29.08
N GLU A 212 -4.22 11.58 -29.08
CA GLU A 212 -3.40 12.06 -30.18
C GLU A 212 -2.01 12.45 -29.64
N ASN A 213 -0.95 11.98 -30.30
CA ASN A 213 0.41 12.39 -29.94
C ASN A 213 0.84 13.65 -30.70
N ALA A 214 2.04 14.16 -30.40
CA ALA A 214 2.58 15.37 -31.04
C ALA A 214 2.78 15.27 -32.57
N TYR A 215 2.73 14.06 -33.15
CA TYR A 215 2.86 13.82 -34.59
C TYR A 215 1.49 13.67 -35.30
N GLY A 216 0.38 13.89 -34.58
CA GLY A 216 -0.97 13.76 -35.11
C GLY A 216 -1.49 12.32 -35.20
N ALA A 217 -0.76 11.33 -34.67
CA ALA A 217 -1.20 9.94 -34.68
C ALA A 217 -2.32 9.75 -33.66
N LYS A 218 -3.51 9.36 -34.14
CA LYS A 218 -4.70 9.13 -33.32
C LYS A 218 -4.88 7.65 -32.99
N ARG A 219 -5.21 7.35 -31.73
CA ARG A 219 -5.58 6.01 -31.27
C ARG A 219 -6.74 6.06 -30.29
N LYS A 220 -7.61 5.06 -30.34
CA LYS A 220 -8.60 4.83 -29.28
C LYS A 220 -7.84 4.30 -28.06
N VAL A 221 -7.87 5.07 -26.99
CA VAL A 221 -7.28 4.73 -25.69
C VAL A 221 -8.36 4.19 -24.77
N THR A 222 -8.05 3.10 -24.07
CA THR A 222 -8.87 2.58 -22.98
C THR A 222 -8.38 3.17 -21.67
N LYS A 223 -9.25 3.86 -20.94
CA LYS A 223 -8.97 4.42 -19.62
C LYS A 223 -9.47 3.45 -18.55
N LEU A 224 -8.57 3.05 -17.67
CA LEU A 224 -8.84 2.25 -16.48
C LEU A 224 -8.55 3.11 -15.25
N SER A 225 -9.60 3.51 -14.54
CA SER A 225 -9.47 4.15 -13.22
C SER A 225 -9.85 3.16 -12.14
N GLN A 226 -8.98 2.95 -11.17
CA GLN A 226 -9.16 1.95 -10.13
C GLN A 226 -8.87 2.53 -8.75
N ARG A 227 -9.74 2.24 -7.79
CA ARG A 227 -9.51 2.52 -6.37
C ARG A 227 -9.37 1.21 -5.62
N ASN A 228 -8.27 1.05 -4.90
CA ASN A 228 -7.98 -0.15 -4.13
C ASN A 228 -7.99 0.14 -2.63
N GLY A 229 -8.43 -0.86 -1.87
CA GLY A 229 -8.21 -0.97 -0.44
C GLY A 229 -7.07 -1.93 -0.16
N GLY A 230 -6.27 -1.64 0.87
CA GLY A 230 -5.24 -2.56 1.29
C GLY A 230 -4.74 -2.32 2.71
N ILE A 231 -3.69 -3.04 3.05
CA ILE A 231 -2.92 -2.83 4.27
C ILE A 231 -1.46 -2.64 3.92
N VAL A 232 -0.85 -1.63 4.55
CA VAL A 232 0.59 -1.43 4.52
C VAL A 232 1.18 -2.10 5.73
N VAL A 233 2.27 -2.82 5.48
CA VAL A 233 2.99 -3.56 6.50
C VAL A 233 4.40 -2.95 6.53
N GLY A 234 4.70 -2.24 7.62
CA GLY A 234 5.87 -1.36 7.72
C GLY A 234 7.22 -2.10 7.61
N ARG A 235 8.24 -1.40 7.09
CA ARG A 235 9.60 -1.94 6.87
C ARG A 235 10.57 -1.52 7.96
N ALA A 236 10.81 -2.43 8.88
CA ALA A 236 12.07 -2.75 9.57
C ALA A 236 11.68 -3.77 10.65
N ASN A 237 12.05 -5.04 10.49
CA ASN A 237 11.76 -6.11 11.47
C ASN A 237 10.33 -6.67 11.44
N SER A 238 9.51 -6.30 10.45
CA SER A 238 8.25 -6.98 10.22
C SER A 238 8.52 -8.33 9.58
N ILE A 239 7.81 -9.36 10.04
CA ILE A 239 7.71 -10.63 9.34
C ILE A 239 7.38 -10.46 7.85
N LEU A 240 6.80 -9.29 7.46
CA LEU A 240 6.37 -8.90 6.12
C LEU A 240 7.35 -8.02 5.30
N ASP A 241 8.59 -7.79 5.76
CA ASP A 241 9.55 -7.06 4.93
C ASP A 241 9.63 -7.70 3.54
N ALA A 242 9.60 -6.90 2.48
CA ALA A 242 9.68 -7.39 1.11
C ALA A 242 10.93 -8.25 0.82
N ASN A 243 11.90 -8.33 1.75
CA ASN A 243 13.04 -9.26 1.72
C ASN A 243 12.81 -10.59 2.46
N THR A 244 11.78 -10.68 3.32
CA THR A 244 11.44 -11.85 4.15
C THR A 244 10.05 -12.42 3.88
N TRP A 245 9.14 -11.69 3.23
CA TRP A 245 7.76 -12.18 2.99
C TRP A 245 7.15 -11.87 1.63
N PRO A 246 6.86 -12.95 0.89
CA PRO A 246 7.74 -14.08 0.78
C PRO A 246 8.42 -13.95 -0.57
N SER A 247 9.34 -12.99 -0.66
CA SER A 247 10.24 -12.89 -1.80
C SER A 247 11.23 -14.06 -1.89
N LYS A 248 11.26 -14.95 -0.89
CA LYS A 248 11.97 -16.23 -0.92
C LYS A 248 11.01 -17.42 -0.76
N GLY A 249 10.22 -17.69 -1.81
CA GLY A 249 9.77 -19.05 -2.15
C GLY A 249 9.18 -19.92 -1.03
N TRP A 250 8.42 -19.36 -0.07
CA TRP A 250 7.74 -20.21 0.91
C TRP A 250 6.70 -21.07 0.19
N SER A 251 6.62 -22.33 0.60
CA SER A 251 5.61 -23.26 0.15
C SER A 251 5.27 -24.18 1.31
N ARG A 252 3.98 -24.45 1.52
CA ARG A 252 3.53 -25.52 2.41
C ARG A 252 2.54 -26.40 1.71
N SER A 253 2.66 -27.67 2.05
CA SER A 253 1.84 -28.75 1.54
C SER A 253 0.99 -29.30 2.68
N PHE A 254 -0.28 -29.50 2.40
CA PHE A 254 -1.27 -30.03 3.33
C PHE A 254 -1.87 -31.29 2.72
N ASN A 255 -1.78 -32.40 3.44
CA ASN A 255 -2.42 -33.65 3.04
C ASN A 255 -3.92 -33.52 3.30
N MET A 256 -4.74 -33.59 2.25
CA MET A 256 -6.20 -33.51 2.36
C MET A 256 -6.88 -34.12 1.12
N PRO A 257 -8.07 -34.73 1.26
CA PRO A 257 -8.84 -35.24 0.13
C PRO A 257 -9.25 -34.15 -0.87
N ALA A 258 -9.58 -34.55 -2.10
CA ALA A 258 -9.85 -33.61 -3.19
C ALA A 258 -11.02 -32.65 -2.91
N ASP A 259 -12.09 -33.14 -2.29
CA ASP A 259 -13.25 -32.31 -1.97
C ASP A 259 -12.96 -31.30 -0.85
N GLU A 260 -12.16 -31.69 0.14
CA GLU A 260 -11.66 -30.78 1.16
C GLU A 260 -10.73 -29.74 0.52
N ALA A 261 -9.76 -30.16 -0.28
CA ALA A 261 -8.83 -29.26 -0.98
C ALA A 261 -9.55 -28.23 -1.85
N ARG A 262 -10.58 -28.64 -2.60
CA ARG A 262 -11.37 -27.75 -3.45
C ARG A 262 -12.05 -26.66 -2.62
N ALA A 263 -12.66 -27.05 -1.50
CA ALA A 263 -13.35 -26.11 -0.62
C ALA A 263 -12.36 -25.21 0.14
N THR A 264 -11.28 -25.76 0.67
CA THR A 264 -10.21 -25.01 1.34
C THR A 264 -9.62 -23.97 0.39
N LYS A 265 -9.23 -24.37 -0.83
CA LYS A 265 -8.64 -23.48 -1.84
C LYS A 265 -9.51 -22.26 -2.15
N ALA A 266 -10.83 -22.42 -2.25
CA ALA A 266 -11.75 -21.32 -2.51
C ALA A 266 -11.90 -20.34 -1.32
N ASN A 267 -11.50 -20.77 -0.12
CA ASN A 267 -11.70 -20.05 1.12
C ASN A 267 -10.40 -19.70 1.85
N LEU A 268 -9.24 -19.90 1.20
CA LEU A 268 -7.96 -19.51 1.76
C LEU A 268 -7.87 -17.99 1.92
N ARG A 269 -7.44 -17.57 3.12
CA ARG A 269 -7.16 -16.18 3.48
C ARG A 269 -5.81 -16.10 4.20
N LEU A 270 -5.11 -15.00 4.03
CA LEU A 270 -4.12 -14.56 5.01
C LEU A 270 -4.83 -13.68 6.02
N LEU A 271 -4.71 -13.98 7.30
CA LEU A 271 -5.11 -13.05 8.34
C LEU A 271 -3.86 -12.33 8.82
N VAL A 272 -3.87 -11.00 8.75
CA VAL A 272 -2.84 -10.14 9.33
C VAL A 272 -3.38 -9.55 10.62
N ILE A 273 -2.74 -9.88 11.72
CA ILE A 273 -3.12 -9.46 13.07
C ILE A 273 -2.05 -8.49 13.55
N GLY A 274 -2.45 -7.31 14.00
CA GLY A 274 -1.49 -6.36 14.53
C GLY A 274 -2.09 -5.05 15.01
N SER A 275 -1.23 -4.13 15.37
CA SER A 275 -1.62 -2.81 15.87
C SER A 275 -1.59 -1.76 14.75
N LEU A 276 -2.47 -0.76 14.84
CA LEU A 276 -2.43 0.39 13.94
C LEU A 276 -1.20 1.24 14.21
N ASN A 277 -0.57 1.71 13.14
CA ASN A 277 0.62 2.54 13.20
C ASN A 277 0.37 3.90 12.55
N ALA A 278 0.80 4.98 13.20
CA ALA A 278 0.64 6.33 12.65
C ALA A 278 1.65 6.57 11.51
N PRO A 279 1.27 7.27 10.43
CA PRO A 279 -0.10 7.67 10.09
C PRO A 279 -0.97 6.44 9.75
N PHE A 280 -2.20 6.36 10.29
CA PHE A 280 -3.05 5.18 10.19
C PHE A 280 -3.52 4.85 8.78
N LEU A 281 -3.55 5.86 7.91
CA LEU A 281 -3.97 5.75 6.52
C LEU A 281 -2.85 6.28 5.63
N LEU A 282 -2.46 5.46 4.66
CA LEU A 282 -1.55 5.82 3.59
C LEU A 282 -2.31 5.83 2.27
N THR A 283 -1.95 6.74 1.36
CA THR A 283 -2.50 6.77 0.01
C THR A 283 -1.36 6.70 -1.00
N GLY A 284 -1.44 5.73 -1.90
CA GLY A 284 -0.53 5.57 -3.03
C GLY A 284 -1.22 5.88 -4.34
N TYR A 285 -0.48 6.47 -5.27
CA TYR A 285 -0.92 6.74 -6.64
C TYR A 285 0.01 5.98 -7.58
N ASP A 286 -0.57 5.17 -8.45
CA ASP A 286 0.12 4.44 -9.50
C ASP A 286 -0.60 4.68 -10.82
N GLY A 287 0.11 4.57 -11.92
CA GLY A 287 -0.49 4.78 -13.24
C GLY A 287 0.48 4.56 -14.38
N ALA A 288 -0.11 4.31 -15.55
CA ALA A 288 0.62 4.15 -16.79
C ALA A 288 -0.06 5.02 -17.85
N ASN A 289 0.72 5.94 -18.42
CA ASN A 289 0.24 6.73 -19.55
C ASN A 289 0.14 5.85 -20.80
N PRO A 290 -0.85 6.09 -21.67
CA PRO A 290 -1.03 5.31 -22.88
C PRO A 290 0.08 5.60 -23.90
N THR A 291 0.42 4.60 -24.70
CA THR A 291 1.32 4.72 -25.85
C THR A 291 0.63 4.23 -27.13
N ILE A 292 1.24 4.45 -28.30
CA ILE A 292 0.68 3.96 -29.57
C ILE A 292 0.56 2.42 -29.58
N SER A 293 1.57 1.72 -29.04
CA SER A 293 1.60 0.25 -28.99
C SER A 293 0.81 -0.32 -27.82
N ASN A 294 0.63 0.45 -26.75
CA ASN A 294 -0.16 0.08 -25.59
C ASN A 294 -1.12 1.23 -25.23
N PRO A 295 -2.27 1.37 -25.93
CA PRO A 295 -3.19 2.48 -25.76
C PRO A 295 -4.10 2.27 -24.53
N ILE A 296 -3.49 2.01 -23.37
CA ILE A 296 -4.17 1.84 -22.10
C ILE A 296 -3.66 2.92 -21.14
N ASP A 297 -4.57 3.79 -20.73
CA ASP A 297 -4.34 4.79 -19.69
C ASP A 297 -4.81 4.20 -18.36
N ILE A 298 -3.89 3.99 -17.42
CA ILE A 298 -4.16 3.38 -16.13
C ILE A 298 -3.94 4.42 -15.03
N THR A 299 -4.92 4.61 -14.17
CA THR A 299 -4.80 5.36 -12.92
C THR A 299 -5.30 4.50 -11.78
N THR A 300 -4.44 4.22 -10.80
CA THR A 300 -4.77 3.45 -9.61
C THR A 300 -4.49 4.27 -8.35
N VAL A 301 -5.50 4.45 -7.52
CA VAL A 301 -5.38 5.05 -6.18
C VAL A 301 -5.54 3.93 -5.16
N THR A 302 -4.53 3.72 -4.31
CA THR A 302 -4.59 2.72 -3.25
C THR A 302 -4.65 3.40 -1.90
N HIS A 303 -5.72 3.18 -1.15
CA HIS A 303 -5.83 3.57 0.25
C HIS A 303 -5.51 2.37 1.13
N ALA A 304 -4.52 2.51 2.00
CA ALA A 304 -4.01 1.40 2.78
C ALA A 304 -3.89 1.72 4.27
N VAL A 305 -4.38 0.80 5.11
CA VAL A 305 -4.27 0.91 6.56
C VAL A 305 -2.85 0.55 6.98
N ASN A 306 -2.18 1.41 7.73
CA ASN A 306 -0.82 1.19 8.20
C ASN A 306 -0.83 0.34 9.47
N ILE A 307 -0.31 -0.89 9.38
CA ILE A 307 -0.35 -1.90 10.43
C ILE A 307 1.08 -2.35 10.76
N VAL A 308 1.37 -2.47 12.05
CA VAL A 308 2.53 -3.22 12.55
C VAL A 308 2.04 -4.63 12.88
N PRO A 309 2.35 -5.63 12.03
CA PRO A 309 1.86 -6.98 12.25
C PRO A 309 2.51 -7.58 13.50
N GLU A 310 1.67 -8.11 14.37
CA GLU A 310 2.05 -8.95 15.50
C GLU A 310 2.21 -10.40 15.03
N CYS A 311 1.33 -10.84 14.12
CA CYS A 311 1.41 -12.15 13.49
C CYS A 311 0.53 -12.31 12.27
N ILE A 312 0.77 -13.41 11.55
CA ILE A 312 0.12 -13.72 10.28
C ILE A 312 -0.18 -15.20 10.25
N VAL A 313 -1.36 -15.53 9.77
CA VAL A 313 -1.77 -16.91 9.60
C VAL A 313 -2.36 -17.16 8.23
N LEU A 314 -2.07 -18.34 7.68
CA LEU A 314 -2.85 -18.93 6.60
C LEU A 314 -4.08 -19.58 7.23
N TYR A 315 -5.25 -19.18 6.76
CA TYR A 315 -6.52 -19.51 7.36
C TYR A 315 -7.50 -20.05 6.31
N ASP A 316 -8.17 -21.14 6.64
CA ASP A 316 -9.36 -21.59 5.90
C ASP A 316 -10.60 -20.95 6.53
N ALA A 317 -11.19 -19.98 5.84
CA ALA A 317 -12.37 -19.26 6.32
C ALA A 317 -13.63 -20.13 6.42
N ARG A 318 -13.71 -21.23 5.65
CA ARG A 318 -14.84 -22.16 5.72
C ARG A 318 -14.73 -23.04 6.94
N ALA A 319 -13.60 -23.74 7.10
CA ALA A 319 -13.36 -24.63 8.22
C ALA A 319 -13.07 -23.90 9.54
N ARG A 320 -12.89 -22.57 9.47
CA ARG A 320 -12.45 -21.70 10.56
C ARG A 320 -11.16 -22.16 11.24
N LYS A 321 -10.20 -22.64 10.44
CA LYS A 321 -9.01 -23.32 10.91
C LYS A 321 -7.75 -22.59 10.49
N VAL A 322 -6.80 -22.45 11.40
CA VAL A 322 -5.44 -22.01 11.07
C VAL A 322 -4.71 -23.18 10.43
N LEU A 323 -4.27 -23.01 9.19
CA LEU A 323 -3.46 -23.98 8.47
C LEU A 323 -1.98 -23.81 8.77
N HIS A 324 -1.52 -22.57 8.92
CA HIS A 324 -0.13 -22.25 9.23
C HIS A 324 0.00 -20.87 9.90
N THR A 325 0.93 -20.75 10.84
CA THR A 325 1.37 -19.47 11.42
C THR A 325 2.78 -19.18 10.92
N PHE A 326 3.05 -17.91 10.65
CA PHE A 326 4.32 -17.44 10.14
C PHE A 326 5.14 -16.74 11.22
#